data_AF-A0A0B6ZE98-F1
#
_entry.id   AF-A0A0B6ZE98-F1
#
_cell.length_a   1.000
_cell.length_b   1.000
_cell.length_c   1.000
_cell.angle_alpha   90.00
_cell.angle_beta   90.00
_cell.angle_gamma   90.00
#
_symmetry.space_group_name_H-M   'P 1'
#
loop_
_entity.id
_entity.type
_entity.pdbx_description
1 polymer ?
#
loop_
_entity_poly.entity_id
_entity_poly.type
_entity_poly.pdbx_seq_one_letter_code
_entity_poly.pdbx_strand_id
1 'polypeptide(L)'
;WRRIRQIMSPIFSSRKLKLVTDHINMISRRLSGSMKKCAEDGIPVEVKTIFGDFILDIVCGTSFGLNTNSMDNSDHPFIKHAKSLLSAPKLIRAVLALTAVFPIFEPLVTFMGIGFFKKSDINFFEKNISAIIQERQSDQSKHTNNDFLQLLIEAEAYSNADFVGDKKLTNEEIVAQSTL
;
A
#
# COMPACT_ATOMS: atom_id res chain seq x y z
N TRP A 1 8.14 -11.32 -12.55
CA TRP A 1 6.66 -11.35 -12.57
C TRP A 1 6.05 -12.70 -12.23
N ARG A 2 6.20 -13.76 -13.05
CA ARG A 2 5.54 -15.09 -12.81
C ARG A 2 5.81 -15.66 -11.40
N ARG A 3 7.05 -15.59 -10.91
CA ARG A 3 7.45 -16.01 -9.56
C ARG A 3 6.66 -15.27 -8.47
N ILE A 4 6.73 -13.94 -8.45
CA ILE A 4 6.03 -13.09 -7.47
C ILE A 4 4.52 -13.37 -7.49
N ARG A 5 3.92 -13.45 -8.68
CA ARG A 5 2.48 -13.74 -8.82
C ARG A 5 2.10 -15.10 -8.21
N GLN A 6 2.91 -16.13 -8.39
CA GLN A 6 2.65 -17.45 -7.79
C GLN A 6 2.68 -17.40 -6.26
N ILE A 7 3.59 -16.61 -5.67
CA ILE A 7 3.69 -16.44 -4.22
C ILE A 7 2.53 -15.61 -3.66
N MET A 8 2.08 -14.58 -4.39
CA MET A 8 1.03 -13.65 -3.95
C MET A 8 -0.40 -14.19 -4.15
N SER A 9 -0.62 -15.04 -5.17
CA SER A 9 -1.97 -15.48 -5.55
C SER A 9 -2.77 -16.16 -4.41
N PRO A 10 -2.17 -17.00 -3.54
CA PRO A 10 -2.88 -17.62 -2.41
C PRO A 10 -3.46 -16.63 -1.40
N ILE A 11 -2.87 -15.44 -1.29
CA ILE A 11 -3.29 -14.37 -0.37
C ILE A 11 -4.68 -13.85 -0.75
N PHE A 12 -5.01 -13.85 -2.04
CA PHE A 12 -6.31 -13.40 -2.57
C PHE A 12 -7.35 -14.54 -2.68
N SER A 13 -7.17 -15.64 -1.96
CA SER A 13 -8.17 -16.70 -1.90
C SER A 13 -9.45 -16.22 -1.17
N SER A 14 -10.61 -16.77 -1.54
CA SER A 14 -11.91 -16.36 -0.97
C SER A 14 -11.96 -16.46 0.56
N ARG A 15 -11.25 -17.44 1.16
CA ARG A 15 -11.16 -17.60 2.62
C ARG A 15 -10.42 -16.44 3.27
N LYS A 16 -9.30 -16.02 2.69
CA LYS A 16 -8.46 -14.92 3.21
C LYS A 16 -9.10 -13.56 2.91
N LEU A 17 -9.71 -13.37 1.74
CA LEU A 17 -10.51 -12.18 1.43
C LEU A 17 -11.66 -11.97 2.42
N LYS A 18 -12.32 -13.05 2.87
CA LYS A 18 -13.39 -12.94 3.88
C LYS A 18 -12.91 -12.34 5.20
N LEU A 19 -11.64 -12.56 5.59
CA LEU A 19 -11.03 -11.95 6.78
C LEU A 19 -10.85 -10.44 6.60
N VAL A 20 -10.58 -9.99 5.38
CA VAL A 20 -10.45 -8.57 5.02
C VAL A 20 -11.81 -7.89 4.91
N THR A 21 -12.86 -8.61 4.49
CA THR A 21 -14.23 -8.07 4.33
C THR A 21 -14.77 -7.45 5.62
N ASP A 22 -14.51 -8.05 6.78
CA ASP A 22 -14.98 -7.50 8.07
C ASP A 22 -14.35 -6.13 8.37
N HIS A 23 -13.07 -5.97 8.02
CA HIS A 23 -12.36 -4.70 8.15
C HIS A 23 -12.90 -3.65 7.16
N ILE A 24 -13.15 -4.05 5.91
CA ILE A 24 -13.79 -3.18 4.90
C ILE A 24 -15.16 -2.72 5.39
N ASN A 25 -16.00 -3.62 5.91
CA ASN A 25 -17.33 -3.29 6.43
C ASN A 25 -17.26 -2.28 7.59
N MET A 26 -16.27 -2.41 8.47
CA MET A 26 -16.02 -1.44 9.54
C MET A 26 -15.71 -0.05 9.00
N ILE A 27 -14.80 0.06 8.02
CA ILE A 27 -14.45 1.35 7.40
C ILE A 27 -15.62 1.92 6.60
N SER A 28 -16.38 1.09 5.89
CA SER A 28 -17.57 1.49 5.15
C SER A 28 -18.64 2.11 6.07
N ARG A 29 -18.83 1.57 7.28
CA ARG A 29 -19.74 2.18 8.27
C ARG A 29 -19.30 3.58 8.69
N ARG A 30 -17.99 3.81 8.81
CA ARG A 30 -17.41 5.12 9.15
C ARG A 30 -17.61 6.10 8.00
N LEU A 31 -17.33 5.68 6.77
CA LEU A 31 -17.61 6.46 5.56
C LEU A 31 -19.07 6.91 5.50
N SER A 32 -20.02 5.97 5.65
CA SER A 32 -21.45 6.28 5.64
C SER A 32 -21.84 7.26 6.75
N GLY A 33 -21.24 7.12 7.95
CA GLY A 33 -21.45 8.06 9.06
C GLY A 33 -20.98 9.48 8.74
N SER A 34 -19.77 9.62 8.18
CA SER A 34 -19.22 10.91 7.79
C SER A 34 -20.01 11.55 6.64
N MET A 35 -20.38 10.77 5.61
CA MET A 35 -21.22 11.25 4.51
C MET A 35 -22.60 11.71 4.98
N LYS A 36 -23.20 11.00 5.95
CA LYS A 36 -24.49 11.39 6.52
C LYS A 36 -24.41 12.76 7.22
N LYS A 37 -23.37 12.98 8.02
CA LYS A 37 -23.13 14.29 8.66
C LYS A 37 -22.96 15.40 7.63
N CYS A 38 -22.12 15.19 6.61
CA CYS A 38 -21.95 16.19 5.54
C CYS A 38 -23.26 16.49 4.80
N ALA A 39 -24.12 15.48 4.60
CA ALA A 39 -25.42 15.67 3.98
C ALA A 39 -26.41 16.44 4.87
N GLU A 40 -26.41 16.17 6.17
CA GLU A 40 -27.23 16.90 7.16
C GLU A 40 -26.80 18.37 7.29
N ASP A 41 -25.50 18.64 7.23
CA ASP A 41 -24.92 19.98 7.32
C ASP A 41 -24.93 20.74 5.96
N GLY A 42 -25.35 20.07 4.87
CA GLY A 42 -25.36 20.65 3.52
C GLY A 42 -23.97 21.00 2.97
N ILE A 43 -22.92 20.35 3.48
CA ILE A 43 -21.52 20.62 3.13
C ILE A 43 -21.20 19.94 1.80
N PRO A 44 -20.71 20.66 0.77
CA PRO A 44 -20.26 20.04 -0.46
C PRO A 44 -19.04 19.17 -0.20
N VAL A 45 -19.04 17.97 -0.79
CA VAL A 45 -18.01 16.95 -0.57
C VAL A 45 -17.24 16.67 -1.85
N GLU A 46 -15.91 16.68 -1.76
CA GLU A 46 -15.06 16.19 -2.84
C GLU A 46 -15.00 14.65 -2.79
N VAL A 47 -15.76 14.01 -3.70
CA VAL A 47 -15.87 12.55 -3.82
C VAL A 47 -14.50 11.89 -3.93
N LYS A 48 -13.59 12.47 -4.72
CA LYS A 48 -12.24 11.92 -4.92
C LYS A 48 -11.44 11.84 -3.62
N THR A 49 -11.57 12.85 -2.76
CA THR A 49 -10.84 12.92 -1.49
C THR A 49 -11.42 11.92 -0.50
N ILE A 50 -12.74 11.88 -0.33
CA ILE A 50 -13.40 10.94 0.58
C ILE A 50 -13.15 9.48 0.21
N PHE A 51 -13.29 9.12 -1.06
CA PHE A 51 -13.02 7.75 -1.49
C PHE A 51 -11.52 7.43 -1.50
N GLY A 52 -10.65 8.43 -1.71
CA GLY A 52 -9.20 8.29 -1.54
C GLY A 52 -8.83 7.91 -0.11
N ASP A 53 -9.40 8.62 0.87
CA ASP A 53 -9.23 8.35 2.31
C ASP A 53 -9.80 6.98 2.69
N PHE A 54 -10.98 6.63 2.17
CA PHE A 54 -11.59 5.32 2.36
C PHE A 54 -10.70 4.16 1.91
N ILE A 55 -10.20 4.22 0.67
CA ILE A 55 -9.33 3.18 0.11
C ILE A 55 -8.03 3.12 0.90
N LEU A 56 -7.49 4.28 1.27
CA LEU A 56 -6.25 4.36 2.03
C LEU A 56 -6.38 3.70 3.41
N ASP A 57 -7.45 3.96 4.15
CA ASP A 57 -7.69 3.30 5.44
C ASP A 57 -7.86 1.79 5.27
N ILE A 58 -8.49 1.31 4.20
CA ILE A 58 -8.59 -0.12 3.92
C ILE A 58 -7.20 -0.70 3.68
N VAL A 59 -6.40 -0.10 2.81
CA VAL A 59 -5.05 -0.61 2.50
C VAL A 59 -4.16 -0.55 3.73
N CYS A 60 -4.16 0.55 4.50
CA CYS A 60 -3.38 0.70 5.72
C CYS A 60 -3.76 -0.34 6.78
N GLY A 61 -5.05 -0.53 7.02
CA GLY A 61 -5.54 -1.45 8.04
C GLY A 61 -5.42 -2.91 7.65
N THR A 62 -5.62 -3.24 6.38
CA THR A 62 -5.48 -4.63 5.88
C THR A 62 -4.04 -5.01 5.63
N SER A 63 -3.20 -4.07 5.16
CA SER A 63 -1.81 -4.37 4.80
C SER A 63 -0.86 -4.27 5.98
N PHE A 64 -1.03 -3.25 6.83
CA PHE A 64 -0.08 -2.95 7.90
C PHE A 64 -0.70 -3.08 9.29
N GLY A 65 -1.99 -3.44 9.39
CA GLY A 65 -2.70 -3.48 10.67
C GLY A 65 -2.90 -2.08 11.29
N LEU A 66 -2.69 -1.01 10.53
CA LEU A 66 -2.74 0.36 11.02
C LEU A 66 -4.16 0.93 10.93
N ASN A 67 -4.76 1.29 12.06
CA ASN A 67 -6.03 2.03 12.07
C ASN A 67 -5.75 3.54 12.01
N THR A 68 -5.58 4.06 10.80
CA THR A 68 -5.13 5.44 10.57
C THR A 68 -6.23 6.51 10.71
N ASN A 69 -7.52 6.12 10.68
CA ASN A 69 -8.67 7.04 10.68
C ASN A 69 -8.45 8.26 9.78
N SER A 70 -8.10 8.03 8.53
CA SER A 70 -7.71 9.09 7.60
C SER A 70 -8.82 10.11 7.32
N MET A 71 -10.08 9.70 7.48
CA MET A 71 -11.26 10.56 7.30
C MET A 71 -11.39 11.64 8.37
N ASP A 72 -11.05 11.34 9.63
CA ASP A 72 -11.11 12.35 10.71
C ASP A 72 -9.73 12.95 11.00
N ASN A 73 -8.64 12.25 10.66
CA ASN A 73 -7.26 12.66 10.96
C ASN A 73 -6.35 12.53 9.73
N SER A 74 -6.44 13.50 8.82
CA SER A 74 -5.59 13.55 7.62
C SER A 74 -4.11 13.87 7.91
N ASP A 75 -3.73 14.20 9.15
CA ASP A 75 -2.37 14.64 9.50
C ASP A 75 -1.43 13.49 9.88
N HIS A 76 -1.91 12.23 9.85
CA HIS A 76 -1.04 11.10 10.10
C HIS A 76 0.11 11.06 9.06
N PRO A 77 1.39 10.98 9.47
CA PRO A 77 2.54 10.99 8.56
C PRO A 77 2.45 9.91 7.48
N PHE A 78 1.94 8.73 7.84
CA PHE A 78 1.70 7.62 6.91
C PHE A 78 0.70 7.98 5.81
N ILE A 79 -0.39 8.67 6.16
CA ILE A 79 -1.41 9.12 5.20
C ILE A 79 -0.80 10.15 4.24
N LYS A 80 -0.02 11.09 4.76
CA LYS A 80 0.62 12.13 3.97
C LYS A 80 1.59 11.55 2.94
N HIS A 81 2.43 10.60 3.34
CA HIS A 81 3.35 9.92 2.42
C HIS A 81 2.60 9.01 1.44
N ALA A 82 1.56 8.29 1.86
CA ALA A 82 0.73 7.48 0.97
C ALA A 82 0.00 8.31 -0.10
N LYS A 83 -0.64 9.42 0.31
CA LYS A 83 -1.27 10.39 -0.61
C LYS A 83 -0.26 10.97 -1.59
N SER A 84 0.98 11.21 -1.15
CA SER A 84 2.06 11.71 -1.99
C SER A 84 2.53 10.67 -3.02
N LEU A 85 2.57 9.37 -2.68
CA LEU A 85 2.87 8.30 -3.64
C LEU A 85 1.76 8.14 -4.70
N LEU A 86 0.49 8.17 -4.28
CA LEU A 86 -0.66 8.05 -5.17
C LEU A 86 -0.84 9.30 -6.06
N SER A 87 -0.34 10.44 -5.61
CA SER A 87 -0.37 11.69 -6.36
C SER A 87 0.84 11.79 -7.27
N ALA A 88 0.69 11.35 -8.53
CA ALA A 88 1.71 11.56 -9.55
C ALA A 88 2.11 13.06 -9.62
N PRO A 89 3.37 13.42 -9.33
CA PRO A 89 3.82 14.80 -9.37
C PRO A 89 3.56 15.40 -10.75
N LYS A 90 3.03 16.62 -10.80
CA LYS A 90 2.73 17.32 -12.08
C LYS A 90 3.93 17.35 -13.02
N LEU A 91 5.14 17.47 -12.44
CA LEU A 91 6.40 17.45 -13.17
C LEU A 91 6.66 16.10 -13.86
N ILE A 92 6.37 14.97 -13.20
CA ILE A 92 6.52 13.64 -13.81
C ILE A 92 5.50 13.42 -14.91
N ARG A 93 4.26 13.90 -14.74
CA ARG A 93 3.27 13.87 -15.83
C ARG A 93 3.73 14.67 -17.06
N ALA A 94 4.34 15.83 -16.85
CA ALA A 94 4.89 16.64 -17.93
C ALA A 94 6.08 15.96 -18.61
N VAL A 95 6.99 15.38 -17.83
CA VAL A 95 8.14 14.61 -18.34
C VAL A 95 7.68 13.40 -19.13
N LEU A 96 6.68 12.64 -18.66
CA LEU A 96 6.12 11.50 -19.37
C LEU A 96 5.42 11.91 -20.68
N ALA A 97 4.68 13.02 -20.66
CA ALA A 97 4.08 13.55 -21.88
C ALA A 97 5.16 13.96 -22.88
N LEU A 98 6.26 14.58 -22.41
CA LEU A 98 7.38 14.97 -23.25
C LEU A 98 8.10 13.76 -23.85
N THR A 99 8.40 12.73 -23.06
CA THR A 99 9.07 11.52 -23.57
C THR A 99 8.17 10.68 -24.47
N ALA A 100 6.84 10.70 -24.25
CA ALA A 100 5.89 10.05 -25.14
C ALA A 100 5.82 10.70 -26.53
N VAL A 101 5.97 12.04 -26.60
CA VAL A 101 6.00 12.77 -27.88
C VAL A 101 7.41 12.74 -28.50
N PHE A 102 8.45 12.78 -27.66
CA PHE A 102 9.85 12.83 -28.08
C PHE A 102 10.69 11.78 -27.35
N PRO A 103 10.79 10.55 -27.89
CA PRO A 103 11.53 9.45 -27.26
C PRO A 103 13.04 9.72 -27.14
N ILE A 104 13.56 10.72 -27.87
CA ILE A 104 14.98 11.15 -27.80
C ILE A 104 15.37 11.63 -26.39
N PHE A 105 14.42 12.12 -25.59
CA PHE A 105 14.68 12.57 -24.21
C PHE A 105 14.61 11.46 -23.17
N GLU A 106 14.18 10.25 -23.53
CA GLU A 106 14.11 9.10 -22.62
C GLU A 106 15.45 8.79 -21.92
N PRO A 107 16.59 8.63 -22.62
CA PRO A 107 17.88 8.37 -21.97
C PRO A 107 18.34 9.51 -21.06
N LEU A 108 17.96 10.76 -21.35
CA LEU A 108 18.29 11.91 -20.50
C LEU A 108 17.50 11.89 -19.18
N VAL A 109 16.22 11.52 -19.25
CA VAL A 109 15.35 11.39 -18.06
C VAL A 109 15.83 10.24 -17.16
N THR A 110 16.20 9.10 -17.76
CA THR A 110 16.79 7.98 -17.03
C THR A 110 18.13 8.37 -16.39
N PHE A 111 18.97 9.11 -17.10
CA PHE A 111 20.25 9.60 -16.58
C PHE A 111 20.10 10.59 -15.42
N MET A 112 19.11 11.49 -15.49
CA MET A 112 18.80 12.43 -14.40
C MET A 112 18.20 11.74 -13.16
N GLY A 113 17.85 10.45 -13.24
CA GLY A 113 17.32 9.70 -12.12
C GLY A 113 15.98 10.24 -11.62
N ILE A 114 15.19 10.85 -12.51
CA ILE A 114 13.85 11.36 -12.20
C ILE A 114 12.93 10.14 -12.05
N GLY A 115 12.80 9.67 -10.81
CA GLY A 115 11.90 8.57 -10.47
C GLY A 115 10.43 9.03 -10.45
N PHE A 116 9.52 8.08 -10.66
CA PHE A 116 8.07 8.30 -10.60
C PHE A 116 7.57 8.70 -9.19
N PHE A 117 8.34 8.36 -8.17
CA PHE A 117 8.01 8.57 -6.77
C PHE A 117 9.07 9.45 -6.12
N LYS A 118 8.66 10.25 -5.13
CA LYS A 118 9.62 11.03 -4.34
C LYS A 118 10.44 10.09 -3.48
N LYS A 119 11.77 10.25 -3.52
CA LYS A 119 12.70 9.45 -2.68
C LYS A 119 12.35 9.52 -1.18
N SER A 120 11.86 10.67 -0.71
CA SER A 120 11.42 10.84 0.68
C SER A 120 10.29 9.89 1.07
N ASP A 121 9.36 9.64 0.14
CA ASP A 121 8.20 8.80 0.40
C ASP A 121 8.63 7.33 0.40
N ILE A 122 9.43 6.92 -0.59
CA ILE A 122 10.00 5.55 -0.66
C ILE A 122 10.79 5.25 0.62
N ASN A 123 11.70 6.13 1.03
CA ASN A 123 12.53 5.93 2.22
C ASN A 123 11.68 5.85 3.51
N PHE A 124 10.58 6.61 3.57
CA PHE A 124 9.64 6.52 4.69
C PHE A 124 9.01 5.14 4.75
N PHE A 125 8.45 4.64 3.64
CA PHE A 125 7.82 3.33 3.62
C PHE A 125 8.83 2.20 3.84
N GLU A 126 10.00 2.26 3.22
CA GLU A 126 11.06 1.27 3.42
C GLU A 126 11.45 1.17 4.90
N LYS A 127 11.64 2.30 5.58
CA LYS A 127 11.97 2.33 7.01
C LYS A 127 10.84 1.77 7.87
N ASN A 128 9.59 2.19 7.63
CA ASN A 128 8.45 1.76 8.44
C ASN A 128 8.14 0.27 8.21
N ILE A 129 8.12 -0.19 6.96
CA ILE A 129 7.87 -1.59 6.61
C ILE A 129 8.97 -2.48 7.15
N SER A 130 10.24 -2.08 7.01
CA SER A 130 11.36 -2.84 7.57
C SER A 130 11.28 -2.94 9.10
N ALA A 131 10.88 -1.85 9.78
CA ALA A 131 10.67 -1.86 11.23
C ALA A 131 9.53 -2.81 11.64
N ILE A 132 8.39 -2.77 10.93
CA ILE A 132 7.25 -3.66 11.17
C ILE A 132 7.64 -5.13 10.94
N ILE A 133 8.41 -5.43 9.90
CA ILE A 133 8.92 -6.78 9.62
C ILE A 133 9.86 -7.23 10.75
N GLN A 134 10.79 -6.38 11.19
CA GLN A 134 11.72 -6.70 12.27
C GLN A 134 11.00 -6.95 13.60
N GLU A 135 10.04 -6.09 13.96
CA GLU A 135 9.21 -6.24 15.17
C GLU A 135 8.50 -7.60 15.16
N ARG A 136 7.84 -7.94 14.04
CA ARG A 136 7.12 -9.21 13.88
C ARG A 136 8.00 -10.46 13.84
N GLN A 137 9.25 -10.33 13.39
CA GLN A 137 10.23 -11.42 13.44
C GLN A 137 10.80 -11.63 14.85
N SER A 138 10.87 -10.57 15.66
CA SER A 138 11.37 -10.61 17.04
C SER A 138 10.32 -11.07 18.04
N ASP A 139 9.04 -10.80 17.76
CA ASP A 139 7.94 -11.19 18.64
C ASP A 139 7.55 -12.66 18.39
N GLN A 140 8.02 -13.56 19.24
CA GLN A 140 7.61 -14.99 19.24
C GLN A 140 6.14 -15.16 19.67
N SER A 141 5.50 -14.10 20.14
CA SER A 141 4.08 -14.11 20.43
C SER A 141 3.32 -14.03 19.10
N LYS A 142 2.61 -15.11 18.75
CA LYS A 142 1.67 -15.17 17.62
C LYS A 142 0.51 -14.20 17.85
N HIS A 143 0.75 -12.89 17.87
CA HIS A 143 -0.34 -11.92 17.87
C HIS A 143 -1.02 -11.96 16.51
N THR A 144 -2.14 -12.65 16.56
CA THR A 144 -2.94 -13.22 15.47
C THR A 144 -3.75 -12.11 14.80
N ASN A 145 -3.09 -11.17 14.14
CA ASN A 145 -3.74 -10.34 13.15
C ASN A 145 -3.48 -11.00 11.80
N ASN A 146 -4.51 -11.60 11.21
CA ASN A 146 -4.49 -12.15 9.85
C ASN A 146 -4.41 -11.01 8.82
N ASP A 147 -3.41 -10.14 8.94
CA ASP A 147 -3.19 -9.03 8.02
C ASP A 147 -2.36 -9.49 6.81
N PHE A 148 -2.43 -8.72 5.73
CA PHE A 148 -1.79 -9.06 4.47
C PHE A 148 -0.28 -9.21 4.62
N LEU A 149 0.36 -8.43 5.49
CA LEU A 149 1.80 -8.53 5.75
C LEU A 149 2.16 -9.84 6.47
N GLN A 150 1.33 -10.33 7.39
CA GLN A 150 1.48 -11.66 7.96
C GLN A 150 1.30 -12.74 6.89
N LEU A 151 0.37 -12.56 5.95
CA LEU A 151 0.20 -13.48 4.82
C LEU A 151 1.38 -13.45 3.85
N LEU A 152 2.04 -12.30 3.68
CA LEU A 152 3.28 -12.17 2.91
C LEU A 152 4.44 -12.90 3.58
N ILE A 153 4.60 -12.74 4.89
CA ILE A 153 5.63 -13.43 5.69
C ILE A 153 5.34 -14.94 5.75
N GLU A 154 4.07 -15.35 5.87
CA GLU A 154 3.69 -16.77 5.79
C GLU A 154 3.93 -17.34 4.40
N ALA A 155 3.63 -16.59 3.32
CA ALA A 155 3.93 -17.02 1.96
C ALA A 155 5.45 -17.15 1.73
N GLU A 156 6.27 -16.30 2.36
CA GLU A 156 7.72 -16.47 2.44
C GLU A 156 8.10 -17.81 3.11
N ALA A 157 7.46 -18.14 4.24
CA ALA A 157 7.74 -19.37 4.98
C ALA A 157 7.27 -20.65 4.26
N TYR A 158 6.07 -20.64 3.67
CA TYR A 158 5.49 -21.77 2.94
C TYR A 158 6.24 -22.09 1.63
N SER A 159 6.85 -21.08 1.00
CA SER A 159 7.69 -21.31 -0.19
C SER A 159 8.90 -22.21 0.09
N ASN A 160 9.29 -22.41 1.36
CA ASN A 160 10.42 -23.27 1.73
C ASN A 160 10.09 -24.78 1.69
N ALA A 161 8.82 -25.18 1.73
CA ALA A 161 8.43 -26.59 1.89
C ALA A 161 8.26 -27.34 0.55
N ASP A 162 7.75 -26.69 -0.50
CA ASP A 162 7.27 -27.39 -1.71
C ASP A 162 8.02 -27.04 -3.00
N PHE A 163 9.06 -26.20 -2.96
CA PHE A 163 9.75 -25.77 -4.18
C PHE A 163 11.28 -25.70 -4.04
N VAL A 164 11.95 -26.70 -4.61
CA VAL A 164 13.40 -26.71 -4.87
C VAL A 164 13.76 -25.57 -5.85
N GLY A 165 14.68 -24.69 -5.45
CA GLY A 165 15.35 -23.69 -6.29
C GLY A 165 14.94 -22.23 -6.02
N ASP A 166 15.90 -21.41 -5.54
CA ASP A 166 15.90 -19.94 -5.35
C ASP A 166 14.57 -19.20 -5.54
N LYS A 167 13.73 -19.18 -4.49
CA LYS A 167 12.38 -18.59 -4.49
C LYS A 167 12.07 -17.63 -3.34
N LYS A 168 13.08 -17.14 -2.62
CA LYS A 168 12.87 -16.14 -1.57
C LYS A 168 12.46 -14.79 -2.18
N LEU A 169 11.45 -14.12 -1.61
CA LEU A 169 11.22 -12.69 -1.85
C LEU A 169 12.28 -11.92 -1.07
N THR A 170 13.06 -11.06 -1.73
CA THR A 170 14.01 -10.21 -1.01
C THR A 170 13.26 -9.15 -0.19
N ASN A 171 13.90 -8.57 0.84
CA ASN A 171 13.29 -7.48 1.60
C ASN A 171 12.90 -6.30 0.69
N GLU A 172 13.71 -6.02 -0.34
CA GLU A 172 13.40 -5.03 -1.37
C GLU A 172 12.14 -5.40 -2.16
N GLU A 173 11.98 -6.67 -2.54
CA GLU A 173 10.78 -7.13 -3.23
C GLU A 173 9.54 -7.03 -2.34
N ILE A 174 9.65 -7.32 -1.04
CA ILE A 174 8.55 -7.19 -0.08
C ILE A 174 8.15 -5.72 0.08
N VAL A 175 9.13 -4.82 0.25
CA VAL A 175 8.87 -3.37 0.33
C VAL A 175 8.23 -2.90 -0.97
N ALA A 176 8.73 -3.34 -2.13
CA ALA A 176 8.17 -2.98 -3.44
C ALA A 176 6.73 -3.48 -3.60
N GLN A 177 6.40 -4.72 -3.22
CA GLN A 177 5.03 -5.25 -3.30
C GLN A 177 4.07 -4.64 -2.26
N SER A 178 4.60 -4.10 -1.16
CA SER A 178 3.80 -3.45 -0.11
C SER A 178 3.53 -1.96 -0.40
N THR A 179 4.34 -1.35 -1.26
CA THR A 179 4.25 0.09 -1.60
C THR A 179 3.56 0.37 -2.94
N LEU A 180 3.39 -0.64 -3.79
CA LEU A 180 2.79 -0.57 -5.13
C LEU A 180 1.47 -1.37 -5.18
#